data_AF-A0A255R5K3-F1
#
_entry.id   AF-A0A255R5K3-F1
#
_cell.length_a   1.000
_cell.length_b   1.000
_cell.length_c   1.000
_cell.angle_alpha   90.00
_cell.angle_beta   90.00
_cell.angle_gamma   90.00
#
_symmetry.space_group_name_H-M   'P 1'
#
loop_
_entity.id
_entity.type
_entity.pdbx_description
1 polymer ?
#
loop_
_entity_poly.entity_id
_entity_poly.type
_entity_poly.pdbx_seq_one_letter_code
_entity_poly.pdbx_strand_id
1 'polypeptide(L)'
;MSEVTPSNSSGSSIRQATFNQPAGPNRFIYFFSAIVLCSVVAYYLFAAINTNGLPTHQGTATVLDKYFQEGGTSSFTQPIGNQQIVRVTETPEAYVVKLEINEQQTDFPLDKEVYDRVSAGDTLSVEYQITRLTGSIRVTKANP
;
A
#
# COMPACT_ATOMS: atom_id res chain seq x y z
N MET A 1 63.12 -11.71 -68.35
CA MET A 1 62.71 -12.90 -67.58
C MET A 1 62.69 -12.44 -66.14
N SER A 2 61.51 -12.01 -65.67
CA SER A 2 61.36 -11.24 -64.44
C SER A 2 60.85 -12.17 -63.35
N GLU A 3 61.65 -12.35 -62.31
CA GLU A 3 61.38 -13.21 -61.17
C GLU A 3 60.42 -12.50 -60.22
N VAL A 4 59.23 -13.07 -60.03
CA VAL A 4 58.20 -12.56 -59.11
C VAL A 4 58.38 -13.27 -57.78
N THR A 5 58.88 -12.55 -56.78
CA THR A 5 58.96 -13.03 -55.39
C THR A 5 57.66 -12.69 -54.65
N PRO A 6 56.94 -13.66 -54.05
CA PRO A 6 55.77 -13.35 -53.25
C PRO A 6 56.20 -12.88 -51.84
N SER A 7 55.85 -11.65 -51.49
CA SER A 7 55.96 -11.11 -50.14
C SER A 7 54.77 -11.60 -49.30
N ASN A 8 55.03 -12.60 -48.45
CA ASN A 8 54.09 -13.13 -47.48
C ASN A 8 54.41 -12.52 -46.11
N SER A 9 53.56 -11.61 -45.61
CA SER A 9 53.63 -11.15 -44.22
C SER A 9 52.25 -11.07 -43.59
N SER A 10 51.74 -12.25 -43.24
CA SER A 10 50.59 -12.43 -42.35
C SER A 10 51.05 -12.30 -40.89
N GLY A 11 50.87 -11.11 -40.32
CA GLY A 11 51.06 -10.83 -38.89
C GLY A 11 49.73 -10.59 -38.20
N SER A 12 48.92 -11.64 -37.98
CA SER A 12 47.71 -11.56 -37.18
C SER A 12 48.06 -11.61 -35.69
N SER A 13 48.27 -10.44 -35.10
CA SER A 13 48.36 -10.29 -33.64
C SER A 13 47.00 -10.60 -33.00
N ILE A 14 46.81 -11.86 -32.60
CA ILE A 14 45.67 -12.30 -31.80
C ILE A 14 45.75 -11.56 -30.45
N ARG A 15 44.88 -10.56 -30.30
CA ARG A 15 44.65 -9.90 -29.01
C ARG A 15 44.01 -10.94 -28.09
N GLN A 16 44.76 -11.41 -27.11
CA GLN A 16 44.23 -12.21 -26.02
C GLN A 16 43.13 -11.40 -25.34
N ALA A 17 41.88 -11.84 -25.50
CA ALA A 17 40.77 -11.27 -24.76
C ALA A 17 40.99 -11.63 -23.29
N THR A 18 41.40 -10.65 -22.49
CA THR A 18 41.49 -10.77 -21.03
C THR A 18 40.09 -11.12 -20.52
N PHE A 19 39.88 -12.40 -20.21
CA PHE A 19 38.65 -12.89 -19.63
C PHE A 19 38.60 -12.35 -18.20
N ASN A 20 37.83 -11.28 -17.99
CA ASN A 20 37.52 -10.78 -16.66
C ASN A 20 36.93 -11.93 -15.86
N GLN A 21 37.71 -12.48 -14.92
CA GLN A 21 37.16 -13.42 -13.95
C GLN A 21 36.01 -12.73 -13.21
N PRO A 22 34.90 -13.43 -12.95
CA PRO A 22 33.79 -12.85 -12.20
C PRO A 22 34.33 -12.41 -10.84
N ALA A 23 34.27 -11.10 -10.59
CA ALA A 23 34.57 -10.55 -9.27
C ALA A 23 33.74 -11.33 -8.24
N GLY A 24 34.41 -11.88 -7.23
CA GLY A 24 33.75 -12.70 -6.21
C GLY A 24 32.57 -11.96 -5.56
N PRO A 25 31.64 -12.69 -4.92
CA PRO A 25 30.43 -12.11 -4.35
C PRO A 25 30.74 -10.92 -3.43
N ASN A 26 30.17 -9.75 -3.74
CA ASN A 26 30.45 -8.53 -2.98
C ASN A 26 29.77 -8.63 -1.61
N ARG A 27 30.58 -8.66 -0.54
CA ARG A 27 30.12 -8.75 0.86
C ARG A 27 29.14 -7.63 1.24
N PHE A 28 29.28 -6.46 0.62
CA PHE A 28 28.37 -5.34 0.82
C PHE A 28 26.92 -5.68 0.46
N ILE A 29 26.70 -6.49 -0.59
CA ILE A 29 25.35 -6.86 -1.03
C ILE A 29 24.63 -7.67 0.05
N TYR A 30 25.32 -8.59 0.72
CA TYR A 30 24.72 -9.38 1.81
C TYR A 30 24.42 -8.55 3.05
N PHE A 31 25.29 -7.60 3.40
CA PHE A 31 25.06 -6.72 4.53
C PHE A 31 23.88 -5.78 4.28
N PHE A 32 23.82 -5.18 3.10
CA PHE A 32 22.73 -4.31 2.69
C PHE A 32 21.40 -5.09 2.63
N SER A 33 21.38 -6.28 2.04
CA SER A 33 20.17 -7.10 1.98
C SER A 33 19.69 -7.53 3.36
N ALA A 34 20.60 -7.85 4.29
CA ALA A 34 20.25 -8.16 5.68
C ALA A 34 19.62 -6.96 6.40
N ILE A 35 20.14 -5.74 6.21
CA ILE A 35 19.55 -4.52 6.80
C ILE A 35 18.15 -4.26 6.25
N VAL A 36 17.97 -4.38 4.93
CA VAL A 36 16.66 -4.19 4.29
C VAL A 36 15.67 -5.21 4.83
N LEU A 37 16.08 -6.48 4.93
CA LEU A 37 15.23 -7.55 5.48
C LEU A 37 14.85 -7.27 6.94
N CYS A 38 15.80 -6.89 7.79
CA CYS A 38 15.53 -6.51 9.17
C CYS A 38 14.57 -5.32 9.28
N SER A 39 14.73 -4.30 8.42
CA SER A 39 13.83 -3.15 8.38
C SER A 39 12.39 -3.55 8.02
N VAL A 40 12.22 -4.44 7.04
CA VAL A 40 10.91 -4.96 6.63
C VAL A 40 10.27 -5.77 7.78
N VAL A 41 11.03 -6.64 8.43
CA VAL A 41 10.54 -7.43 9.58
C VAL A 41 10.12 -6.50 10.73
N ALA A 42 10.94 -5.50 11.06
CA ALA A 42 10.61 -4.52 12.11
C ALA A 42 9.34 -3.74 11.78
N TYR A 43 9.15 -3.33 10.51
CA TYR A 43 7.95 -2.65 10.06
C TYR A 43 6.69 -3.52 10.24
N TYR A 44 6.74 -4.79 9.82
CA TYR A 44 5.61 -5.70 9.99
C TYR A 44 5.32 -6.02 11.46
N LEU A 45 6.36 -6.17 12.29
CA LEU A 45 6.19 -6.37 13.73
C LEU A 45 5.51 -5.15 14.38
N PHE A 46 5.93 -3.95 14.00
CA PHE A 46 5.31 -2.71 14.45
C PHE A 46 3.84 -2.61 14.02
N ALA A 47 3.55 -2.88 12.74
CA ALA A 47 2.18 -2.88 12.22
C ALA A 47 1.31 -3.93 12.94
N ALA A 48 1.87 -5.12 13.19
CA ALA A 48 1.19 -6.19 13.92
C ALA A 48 0.92 -5.81 15.38
N ILE A 49 1.84 -5.14 16.08
CA ILE A 49 1.62 -4.66 17.45
C ILE A 49 0.59 -3.53 17.49
N ASN A 50 0.57 -2.67 16.46
CA ASN A 50 -0.39 -1.57 16.39
C ASN A 50 -1.82 -2.05 16.08
N THR A 51 -1.97 -3.22 15.47
CA THR A 51 -3.28 -3.78 15.06
C THR A 51 -3.77 -4.92 15.96
N ASN A 52 -2.88 -5.83 16.38
CA ASN A 52 -3.23 -6.96 17.25
C ASN A 52 -3.21 -6.51 18.72
N GLY A 53 -4.38 -6.48 19.35
CA GLY A 53 -4.51 -6.14 20.77
C GLY A 53 -5.05 -4.73 21.04
N LEU A 54 -5.74 -4.14 20.06
CA LEU A 54 -6.61 -3.01 20.32
C LEU A 54 -7.81 -3.51 21.14
N PRO A 55 -8.02 -3.02 22.38
CA PRO A 55 -9.23 -3.34 23.12
C PRO A 55 -10.44 -2.81 22.36
N THR A 56 -11.44 -3.67 22.15
CA THR A 56 -12.74 -3.23 21.67
C THR A 56 -13.48 -2.61 22.83
N HIS A 57 -13.84 -1.34 22.68
CA HIS A 57 -14.66 -0.61 23.64
C HIS A 57 -16.10 -0.58 23.14
N GLN A 58 -17.04 -0.72 24.07
CA GLN A 58 -18.45 -0.46 23.83
C GLN A 58 -18.78 0.93 24.36
N GLY A 59 -19.56 1.69 23.58
CA GLY A 59 -20.03 3.00 23.98
C GLY A 59 -21.23 3.46 23.17
N THR A 60 -21.72 4.65 23.48
CA THR A 60 -22.79 5.31 22.74
C THR A 60 -22.21 6.39 21.85
N ALA A 61 -22.62 6.41 20.58
CA ALA A 61 -22.28 7.46 19.63
C ALA A 61 -23.51 8.28 19.29
N THR A 62 -23.37 9.60 19.17
CA THR A 62 -24.44 10.47 18.69
C THR A 62 -24.29 10.69 17.20
N VAL A 63 -25.37 10.55 16.44
CA VAL A 63 -25.39 10.85 15.01
C VAL A 63 -25.47 12.35 14.81
N LEU A 64 -24.40 12.95 14.27
CA LEU A 64 -24.37 14.38 13.98
C LEU A 64 -25.02 14.70 12.63
N ASP A 65 -24.70 13.88 11.62
CA ASP A 65 -25.12 14.12 10.25
C ASP A 65 -25.15 12.80 9.47
N LYS A 66 -25.83 12.80 8.31
CA LYS A 66 -25.89 11.66 7.41
C LYS A 66 -25.81 12.12 5.96
N TYR A 67 -24.98 11.45 5.17
CA TYR A 67 -24.81 11.75 3.76
C TYR A 67 -24.67 10.49 2.92
N PHE A 68 -25.09 10.60 1.67
CA PHE A 68 -24.93 9.55 0.67
C PHE A 68 -23.68 9.86 -0.17
N GLN A 69 -22.78 8.89 -0.25
CA GLN A 69 -21.64 8.94 -1.14
C GLN A 69 -22.00 8.15 -2.40
N GLU A 70 -22.20 8.89 -3.51
CA GLU A 70 -22.41 8.30 -4.82
C GLU A 70 -21.21 7.43 -5.22
N GLY A 71 -21.52 6.28 -5.81
CA GLY A 71 -20.52 5.41 -6.41
C GLY A 71 -19.87 6.10 -7.60
N GLY A 72 -18.62 5.77 -7.86
CA GLY A 72 -17.85 6.40 -8.93
C GLY A 72 -16.83 5.46 -9.52
N THR A 73 -16.54 5.65 -10.80
CA THR A 73 -15.47 4.93 -11.48
C THR A 73 -14.34 5.91 -11.76
N SER A 74 -13.17 5.63 -11.21
CA SER A 74 -11.95 6.39 -11.51
C SER A 74 -11.03 5.55 -12.37
N SER A 75 -10.45 6.14 -13.41
CA SER A 75 -9.45 5.48 -14.25
C SER A 75 -8.11 6.19 -14.09
N PHE A 76 -7.06 5.41 -13.90
CA PHE A 76 -5.69 5.88 -13.80
C PHE A 76 -4.84 5.21 -14.88
N THR A 77 -4.17 6.02 -15.69
CA THR A 77 -3.28 5.51 -16.75
C THR A 77 -1.84 5.66 -16.31
N GLN A 78 -1.13 4.54 -16.17
CA GLN A 78 0.29 4.54 -15.86
C GLN A 78 1.09 4.11 -17.10
N PRO A 79 2.02 4.96 -17.60
CA PRO A 79 2.97 4.53 -18.61
C PRO A 79 4.02 3.61 -17.99
N ILE A 80 4.14 2.39 -18.49
CA ILE A 80 5.18 1.42 -18.09
C ILE A 80 5.92 0.97 -19.35
N GLY A 81 7.10 1.53 -19.57
CA GLY A 81 7.85 1.34 -20.82
C GLY A 81 7.12 1.95 -22.03
N ASN A 82 6.97 1.18 -23.11
CA ASN A 82 6.23 1.58 -24.32
C ASN A 82 4.73 1.25 -24.29
N GLN A 83 4.20 0.79 -23.15
CA GLN A 83 2.79 0.42 -23.00
C GLN A 83 2.07 1.35 -22.02
N GLN A 84 0.83 1.70 -22.33
CA GLN A 84 -0.08 2.40 -21.43
C GLN A 84 -0.96 1.37 -20.73
N ILE A 85 -0.86 1.28 -19.40
CA ILE A 85 -1.74 0.42 -18.60
C ILE A 85 -2.82 1.30 -17.98
N VAL A 86 -4.08 1.02 -18.32
CA VAL A 86 -5.25 1.67 -17.71
C VAL A 86 -5.72 0.79 -16.56
N ARG A 87 -5.71 1.33 -15.34
CA ARG A 87 -6.31 0.70 -14.16
C ARG A 87 -7.60 1.42 -13.83
N VAL A 88 -8.72 0.69 -13.85
CA VAL A 88 -10.02 1.18 -13.43
C VAL A 88 -10.22 0.80 -11.96
N THR A 89 -10.61 1.77 -11.14
CA THR A 89 -10.97 1.59 -9.73
C THR A 89 -12.41 2.03 -9.55
N GLU A 90 -13.26 1.09 -9.17
CA GLU A 90 -14.67 1.33 -8.86
C GLU A 90 -14.80 1.58 -7.36
N THR A 91 -15.40 2.71 -7.01
CA THR A 91 -15.80 3.06 -5.65
C THR A 91 -17.29 2.78 -5.53
N PRO A 92 -17.72 1.83 -4.68
CA PRO A 92 -19.14 1.52 -4.52
C PRO A 92 -19.88 2.69 -3.84
N GLU A 93 -21.18 2.74 -4.05
CA GLU A 93 -22.09 3.61 -3.30
C GLU A 93 -22.00 3.29 -1.80
N ALA A 94 -22.03 4.32 -0.95
CA ALA A 94 -21.98 4.15 0.50
C ALA A 94 -22.94 5.12 1.21
N TYR A 95 -23.69 4.58 2.18
CA TYR A 95 -24.53 5.37 3.09
C TYR A 95 -23.71 5.66 4.34
N VAL A 96 -23.30 6.92 4.54
CA VAL A 96 -22.35 7.27 5.58
C VAL A 96 -23.00 8.15 6.62
N VAL A 97 -22.78 7.82 7.89
CA VAL A 97 -23.18 8.66 9.02
C VAL A 97 -21.96 9.23 9.70
N LYS A 98 -22.06 10.50 10.11
CA LYS A 98 -21.06 11.15 10.94
C LYS A 98 -21.45 10.94 12.41
N LEU A 99 -20.58 10.24 13.13
CA LEU A 99 -20.77 9.86 14.52
C LEU A 99 -19.86 10.69 15.41
N GLU A 100 -20.37 11.11 16.57
CA GLU A 100 -19.59 11.69 17.65
C GLU A 100 -19.43 10.69 18.79
N ILE A 101 -18.18 10.40 19.15
CA ILE A 101 -17.79 9.49 20.23
C ILE A 101 -16.73 10.20 21.06
N ASN A 102 -17.02 10.49 22.34
CA ASN A 102 -16.10 11.19 23.24
C ASN A 102 -15.51 12.48 22.63
N GLU A 103 -16.36 13.35 22.07
CA GLU A 103 -15.98 14.63 21.43
C GLU A 103 -15.16 14.48 20.13
N GLN A 104 -14.96 13.26 19.63
CA GLN A 104 -14.33 13.00 18.33
C GLN A 104 -15.36 12.62 17.28
N GLN A 105 -15.20 13.17 16.08
CA GLN A 105 -16.05 12.87 14.93
C GLN A 105 -15.41 11.80 14.05
N THR A 106 -16.21 10.82 13.63
CA THR A 106 -15.79 9.79 12.69
C THR A 106 -16.91 9.46 11.74
N ASP A 107 -16.54 9.17 10.49
CA ASP A 107 -17.49 8.71 9.47
C ASP A 107 -17.59 7.18 9.55
N PHE A 108 -18.81 6.65 9.51
CA PHE A 108 -19.07 5.21 9.54
C PHE A 108 -20.07 4.82 8.43
N PRO A 109 -19.70 3.88 7.55
CA PRO A 109 -20.63 3.37 6.56
C PRO A 109 -21.65 2.45 7.23
N LEU A 110 -22.92 2.62 6.86
CA LEU A 110 -24.04 1.81 7.29
C LEU A 110 -24.71 1.12 6.12
N ASP A 111 -25.42 0.04 6.43
CA ASP A 111 -26.37 -0.54 5.50
C ASP A 111 -27.54 0.41 5.28
N LYS A 112 -28.07 0.44 4.06
CA LYS A 112 -29.19 1.30 3.68
C LYS A 112 -30.38 1.20 4.64
N GLU A 113 -30.73 -0.02 5.04
CA GLU A 113 -31.85 -0.28 5.97
C GLU A 113 -31.64 0.32 7.36
N VAL A 114 -30.39 0.39 7.82
CA VAL A 114 -30.05 1.06 9.08
C VAL A 114 -30.07 2.56 8.86
N TYR A 115 -29.42 3.05 7.80
CA TYR A 115 -29.34 4.47 7.45
C TYR A 115 -30.72 5.16 7.34
N ASP A 116 -31.70 4.49 6.74
CA ASP A 116 -33.06 5.01 6.60
C ASP A 116 -33.80 5.10 7.94
N ARG A 117 -33.41 4.28 8.93
CA ARG A 117 -33.99 4.29 10.29
C ARG A 117 -33.36 5.32 11.20
N VAL A 118 -32.08 5.70 10.97
CA VAL A 118 -31.36 6.62 11.86
C VAL A 118 -31.54 8.08 11.42
N SER A 119 -31.72 8.96 12.39
CA SER A 119 -31.82 10.41 12.24
C SER A 119 -30.68 11.13 12.95
N ALA A 120 -30.38 12.36 12.52
CA ALA A 120 -29.44 13.21 13.26
C ALA A 120 -30.00 13.49 14.67
N GLY A 121 -29.16 13.33 15.68
CA GLY A 121 -29.52 13.39 17.09
C GLY A 121 -29.77 12.03 17.75
N ASP A 122 -29.92 10.95 16.97
CA ASP A 122 -30.09 9.61 17.53
C ASP A 122 -28.79 9.10 18.16
N THR A 123 -28.93 8.25 19.18
CA THR A 123 -27.81 7.59 19.84
C THR A 123 -27.72 6.14 19.42
N LEU A 124 -26.56 5.70 18.92
CA LEU A 124 -26.28 4.33 18.50
C LEU A 124 -25.35 3.64 19.50
N SER A 125 -25.60 2.35 19.74
CA SER A 125 -24.64 1.51 20.48
C SER A 125 -23.53 1.09 19.53
N VAL A 126 -22.32 1.55 19.78
CA VAL A 126 -21.16 1.30 18.92
C VAL A 126 -20.08 0.49 19.61
N GLU A 127 -19.45 -0.39 18.85
CA GLU A 127 -18.17 -1.00 19.20
C GLU A 127 -17.08 -0.27 18.42
N TYR A 128 -16.12 0.30 19.15
CA TYR A 128 -15.04 1.06 18.57
C TYR A 128 -13.69 0.67 19.16
N GLN A 129 -12.64 0.92 18.39
CA GLN A 129 -11.26 0.70 18.78
C GLN A 129 -10.52 2.03 18.74
N ILE A 130 -9.77 2.31 19.80
CA ILE A 130 -8.89 3.48 19.85
C ILE A 130 -7.49 3.03 19.45
N THR A 131 -6.97 3.57 18.36
CA THR A 131 -5.62 3.28 17.91
C THR A 131 -4.58 3.82 18.90
N ARG A 132 -3.62 2.99 19.32
CA ARG A 132 -2.64 3.36 20.38
C ARG A 132 -1.75 4.54 20.00
N LEU A 133 -1.43 4.67 18.72
CA LEU A 133 -0.46 5.67 18.23
C LEU A 133 -1.12 6.96 17.75
N THR A 134 -2.24 6.85 17.05
CA THR A 134 -2.93 8.00 16.45
C THR A 134 -4.06 8.53 17.32
N GLY A 135 -4.53 7.76 18.32
CA GLY A 135 -5.69 8.12 19.13
C GLY A 135 -6.99 8.21 18.31
N SER A 136 -6.96 7.80 17.04
CA SER A 136 -8.12 7.81 16.16
C SER A 136 -9.06 6.70 16.54
N ILE A 137 -10.35 7.04 16.56
CA ILE A 137 -11.44 6.10 16.79
C ILE A 137 -11.78 5.41 15.47
N ARG A 138 -11.84 4.08 15.51
CA ARG A 138 -12.36 3.28 14.42
C ARG A 138 -13.59 2.53 14.91
N VAL A 139 -14.75 2.85 14.35
CA VAL A 139 -15.99 2.13 14.63
C VAL A 139 -15.97 0.81 13.85
N THR A 140 -16.17 -0.29 14.56
CA THR A 140 -16.20 -1.66 14.02
C THR A 140 -17.63 -2.19 13.86
N LYS A 141 -18.56 -1.72 14.69
CA LYS A 141 -19.97 -2.12 14.63
C LYS A 141 -20.84 -1.00 15.19
N ALA A 142 -22.00 -0.79 14.59
CA ALA A 142 -23.03 0.10 15.13
C ALA A 142 -24.37 -0.63 15.10
N ASN A 143 -25.05 -0.67 16.23
CA ASN A 143 -26.40 -1.19 16.36
C ASN A 143 -27.37 -0.03 16.66
N PRO A 144 -28.45 0.12 15.89
CA PRO A 144 -29.55 1.05 16.18
C PRO A 144 -30.39 0.58 17.37
#